data_AF-A0A428FIR5-F1
#
_entry.id   AF-A0A428FIR5-F1
#
_cell.length_a   1.000
_cell.length_b   1.000
_cell.length_c   1.000
_cell.angle_alpha   90.00
_cell.angle_beta   90.00
_cell.angle_gamma   90.00
#
_symmetry.space_group_name_H-M   'P 1'
#
loop_
_entity.id
_entity.type
_entity.pdbx_description
1 polymer ?
#
loop_
_entity_poly.entity_id
_entity_poly.type
_entity_poly.pdbx_seq_one_letter_code
_entity_poly.pdbx_strand_id
1 'polypeptide(L)' 'MKSNAWIKNNWYYLDSSGKMLRNTYTPDDYYVSNSGVWQ' A
#
# COMPACT_ATOMS: atom_id res chain seq x y z
N MET A 1 0.68 -17.34 -10.33
CA MET A 1 1.74 -16.75 -9.47
C MET A 1 1.22 -15.42 -8.95
N LYS A 2 1.02 -15.24 -7.65
CA LYS A 2 0.74 -13.93 -7.05
C LYS A 2 1.85 -13.60 -6.07
N SER A 3 2.81 -12.81 -6.53
CA SER A 3 3.91 -12.27 -5.73
C SER A 3 3.55 -10.84 -5.36
N ASN A 4 3.48 -10.55 -4.06
CA ASN A 4 3.39 -9.18 -3.58
C ASN A 4 4.69 -8.45 -3.94
N ALA A 5 4.61 -7.36 -4.71
CA ALA A 5 5.78 -6.63 -5.19
C ALA A 5 5.57 -5.12 -5.02
N TRP A 6 6.57 -4.46 -4.46
CA TRP A 6 6.64 -3.01 -4.39
C TRP A 6 6.94 -2.43 -5.78
N ILE A 7 6.14 -1.46 -6.24
CA ILE A 7 6.38 -0.76 -7.50
C ILE A 7 7.15 0.53 -7.21
N LYS A 8 8.38 0.63 -7.70
CA LYS A 8 9.25 1.81 -7.48
C LYS A 8 8.79 2.98 -8.36
N ASN A 9 8.05 3.88 -7.72
CA ASN A 9 8.08 5.34 -7.91
C ASN A 9 7.35 6.03 -6.73
N ASN A 10 6.46 5.30 -6.05
CA ASN A 10 5.83 5.61 -4.78
C ASN A 10 5.52 4.26 -4.12
N TRP A 11 5.73 4.11 -2.81
CA TRP A 11 5.44 2.85 -2.11
C TRP A 11 3.93 2.74 -1.89
N TYR A 12 3.26 1.75 -2.49
CA TYR A 12 1.82 1.52 -2.34
C TYR A 12 1.58 0.23 -1.56
N TYR A 13 0.59 0.23 -0.67
CA TYR A 13 0.19 -0.97 0.08
C TYR A 13 -1.06 -1.62 -0.52
N LEU A 14 -0.99 -2.92 -0.79
CA LEU A 14 -2.09 -3.75 -1.27
C LEU A 14 -2.45 -4.75 -0.17
N ASP A 15 -3.73 -4.81 0.19
CA ASP A 15 -4.22 -5.82 1.14
C ASP A 15 -4.20 -7.23 0.53
N SER A 16 -4.54 -8.25 1.34
CA SER A 16 -4.59 -9.65 0.90
C SER A 16 -5.59 -9.93 -0.22
N SER A 17 -6.55 -9.03 -0.44
CA SER A 17 -7.51 -9.09 -1.55
C SER A 17 -6.96 -8.45 -2.84
N GLY A 18 -5.82 -7.76 -2.76
CA GLY A 18 -5.22 -6.98 -3.85
C GLY A 18 -5.81 -5.59 -4.00
N LYS A 19 -6.53 -5.08 -2.99
CA LYS A 19 -7.02 -3.69 -2.97
C LYS A 19 -5.97 -2.77 -2.36
N MET A 20 -5.81 -1.61 -2.99
CA MET A 20 -4.91 -0.57 -2.49
C MET A 20 -5.53 0.11 -1.26
N LEU A 21 -4.76 0.22 -0.18
CA LEU A 21 -5.12 1.05 0.96
C LEU A 21 -4.85 2.54 0.65
N ARG A 22 -5.70 3.42 1.17
CA ARG A 22 -5.57 4.88 1.00
C ARG A 22 -6.17 5.61 2.20
N ASN A 23 -5.53 6.71 2.58
CA ASN A 23 -5.96 7.58 3.69
C ASN A 23 -6.19 6.79 5.00
N THR A 24 -5.26 5.89 5.33
CA THR A 24 -5.37 4.97 6.47
C THR A 24 -3.99 4.48 6.91
N TYR A 25 -3.93 3.82 8.06
CA TYR A 25 -2.74 3.13 8.53
C TYR A 25 -2.71 1.71 7.98
N THR A 26 -1.54 1.28 7.51
CA THR A 26 -1.26 -0.12 7.20
C THR A 26 -1.19 -0.93 8.49
N PRO A 27 -1.40 -2.26 8.44
CA PRO A 27 -1.20 -3.14 9.60
C PRO A 27 0.21 -3.08 10.21
N ASP A 28 1.19 -2.62 9.42
CA ASP A 28 2.59 -2.45 9.80
C ASP A 28 2.88 -1.03 10.34
N ASP A 29 1.83 -0.28 10.67
CA ASP A 29 1.84 1.04 11.31
C ASP A 29 2.36 2.22 10.46
N TYR A 30 2.43 2.03 9.14
CA TYR A 30 2.74 3.11 8.19
C TYR A 30 1.48 3.79 7.68
N TYR A 31 1.47 5.13 7.63
CA TYR A 31 0.36 5.90 7.05
C TYR A 31 0.48 6.00 5.53
N VAL A 32 -0.60 5.66 4.82
CA VAL A 32 -0.71 5.90 3.37
C VAL A 32 -1.66 7.06 3.10
N SER A 33 -1.21 7.98 2.26
CA SER A 33 -1.96 9.17 1.87
C SER A 33 -3.23 8.84 1.04
N ASN A 34 -4.04 9.84 0.70
CA ASN A 34 -5.25 9.65 -0.10
C ASN A 34 -4.98 9.09 -1.52
N SER A 35 -3.77 9.29 -2.04
CA SER A 35 -3.32 8.67 -3.30
C SER A 35 -2.84 7.22 -3.11
N GLY A 36 -2.82 6.70 -1.88
CA GLY A 36 -2.32 5.36 -1.53
C GLY A 36 -0.81 5.27 -1.41
N VAL A 37 -0.12 6.41 -1.54
CA VAL A 37 1.34 6.50 -1.42
C VAL A 37 1.73 6.58 0.05
N TRP A 38 2.62 5.69 0.48
CA TRP A 38 3.32 5.77 1.75
C TRP A 38 4.23 7.02 1.76
N GLN A 39 4.14 7.80 2.84
CA GLN A 39 4.98 8.97 3.12
C GLN A 39 6.03 8.67 4.18
#